data_AF-A0AA41KDT0-F1
#
_entry.id   AF-A0AA41KDT0-F1
#
_cell.length_a   1.000
_cell.length_b   1.000
_cell.length_c   1.000
_cell.angle_alpha   90.00
_cell.angle_beta   90.00
_cell.angle_gamma   90.00
#
_symmetry.space_group_name_H-M   'P 1'
#
loop_
_entity.id
_entity.type
_entity.pdbx_description
1 polymer ?
#
loop_
_entity_poly.entity_id
_entity_poly.type
_entity_poly.pdbx_seq_one_letter_code
_entity_poly.pdbx_strand_id
1 'polypeptide(L)'
;MSTKDTAALQTAATAERIDDRTKRALEEYLTVTPDIGRARGADDLVLVTSASGKEYLVDVRGGSCECPDATHRDVECKHQIRAKMALGLAAVPAGAAEACDIDPDLGQHCDAELRFAAADGGVVSTASDEAADDVVDLSEEHGEAPIDGTCIAGHERCAGISGMYMGEFPCANCWLYAPASAHIHFHEATDNGGDL
;
A
#
# COMPACT_ATOMS: atom_id res chain seq x y z
N MET A 1 -24.34 41.57 -22.92
CA MET A 1 -24.09 40.15 -23.23
C MET A 1 -23.31 39.58 -22.07
N SER A 2 -23.93 38.69 -21.30
CA SER A 2 -23.50 38.31 -19.95
C SER A 2 -22.36 37.29 -20.04
N THR A 3 -21.16 37.66 -19.59
CA THR A 3 -19.99 36.76 -19.45
C THR A 3 -20.18 35.68 -18.39
N LYS A 4 -21.29 35.73 -17.64
CA LYS A 4 -21.63 34.79 -16.58
C LYS A 4 -22.07 33.43 -17.13
N ASP A 5 -22.65 33.40 -18.33
CA ASP A 5 -23.10 32.14 -18.95
C ASP A 5 -21.91 31.35 -19.53
N THR A 6 -20.88 32.03 -20.04
CA THR A 6 -19.68 31.38 -20.59
C THR A 6 -18.83 30.72 -19.50
N ALA A 7 -18.67 31.37 -18.35
CA ALA A 7 -17.96 30.78 -17.22
C ALA A 7 -18.68 29.54 -16.69
N ALA A 8 -20.02 29.56 -16.54
CA ALA A 8 -20.79 28.39 -16.13
C ALA A 8 -20.73 27.24 -17.15
N LEU A 9 -20.72 27.55 -18.45
CA LEU A 9 -20.50 26.57 -19.53
C LEU A 9 -19.06 26.02 -19.55
N GLN A 10 -18.06 26.83 -19.20
CA GLN A 10 -16.66 26.39 -19.04
C GLN A 10 -16.46 25.55 -17.77
N THR A 11 -17.11 25.90 -16.66
CA THR A 11 -17.10 25.10 -15.42
C THR A 11 -17.87 23.79 -15.62
N ALA A 12 -18.97 23.79 -16.37
CA ALA A 12 -19.71 22.57 -16.72
C ALA A 12 -18.98 21.70 -17.77
N ALA A 13 -18.11 22.29 -18.60
CA ALA A 13 -17.21 21.55 -19.48
C ALA A 13 -15.97 20.99 -18.74
N THR A 14 -15.59 21.60 -17.61
CA THR A 14 -14.48 21.15 -16.76
C THR A 14 -14.91 20.11 -15.72
N ALA A 15 -16.21 20.05 -15.38
CA ALA A 15 -16.84 18.85 -14.84
C ALA A 15 -17.03 17.83 -15.98
N GLU A 16 -15.93 17.28 -16.49
CA GLU A 16 -15.96 16.23 -17.49
C GLU A 16 -16.86 15.09 -16.98
N ARG A 17 -17.97 14.85 -17.68
CA ARG A 17 -18.75 13.64 -17.49
C ARG A 17 -17.82 12.47 -17.84
N ILE A 18 -17.27 11.85 -16.81
CA ILE A 18 -16.29 10.76 -16.90
C ILE A 18 -16.81 9.74 -17.91
N ASP A 19 -16.00 9.44 -18.93
CA ASP A 19 -16.37 8.45 -19.95
C ASP A 19 -16.63 7.08 -19.29
N ASP A 20 -17.56 6.31 -19.85
CA ASP A 20 -17.94 5.00 -19.32
C ASP A 20 -16.72 4.06 -19.21
N ARG A 21 -15.72 4.17 -20.10
CA ARG A 21 -14.51 3.36 -20.00
C ARG A 21 -13.62 3.79 -18.85
N THR A 22 -13.49 5.09 -18.62
CA THR A 22 -12.73 5.63 -17.48
C THR A 22 -13.40 5.25 -16.17
N LYS A 23 -14.73 5.36 -16.11
CA LYS A 23 -15.51 4.88 -14.96
C LYS A 23 -15.25 3.40 -14.68
N ARG A 24 -15.33 2.54 -15.70
CA ARG A 24 -15.02 1.11 -15.55
C ARG A 24 -13.57 0.82 -15.19
N ALA A 25 -12.63 1.65 -15.65
CA ALA A 25 -11.24 1.52 -15.27
C ALA A 25 -11.02 1.88 -13.79
N LEU A 26 -11.80 2.82 -13.25
CA LEU A 26 -11.73 3.25 -11.85
C LEU A 26 -12.49 2.31 -10.91
N GLU A 27 -13.65 1.79 -11.30
CA GLU A 27 -14.53 1.01 -10.41
C GLU A 27 -14.29 -0.50 -10.43
N GLU A 28 -13.83 -1.07 -11.56
CA GLU A 28 -13.61 -2.51 -11.63
C GLU A 28 -12.28 -2.90 -10.98
N TYR A 29 -12.29 -4.00 -10.20
CA TYR A 29 -11.07 -4.60 -9.65
C TYR A 29 -10.10 -5.01 -10.75
N LEU A 30 -9.03 -4.22 -10.88
CA LEU A 30 -7.99 -4.36 -11.89
C LEU A 30 -6.61 -4.15 -11.24
N THR A 31 -5.95 -5.24 -10.88
CA THR A 31 -4.64 -5.18 -10.23
C THR A 31 -3.57 -4.89 -11.29
N VAL A 32 -2.84 -3.78 -11.14
CA VAL A 32 -1.71 -3.42 -12.02
C VAL A 32 -0.42 -3.80 -11.33
N THR A 33 0.40 -4.61 -12.00
CA THR A 33 1.65 -5.11 -11.44
C THR A 33 2.82 -4.89 -12.42
N PRO A 34 3.70 -3.92 -12.14
CA PRO A 34 4.94 -3.73 -12.88
C PRO A 34 5.99 -4.79 -12.49
N ASP A 35 6.94 -5.05 -13.39
CA ASP A 35 8.12 -5.91 -13.18
C ASP A 35 7.88 -7.36 -12.68
N ILE A 36 6.66 -7.89 -12.84
CA ILE A 36 6.36 -9.29 -12.53
C ILE A 36 5.83 -10.06 -13.73
N GLY A 37 5.92 -11.39 -13.63
CA GLY A 37 5.40 -12.30 -14.66
C GLY A 37 5.95 -11.97 -16.04
N ARG A 38 5.05 -11.66 -16.97
CA ARG A 38 5.37 -11.33 -18.37
C ARG A 38 5.91 -9.91 -18.57
N ALA A 39 5.75 -9.04 -17.58
CA ALA A 39 6.25 -7.66 -17.59
C ALA A 39 7.66 -7.53 -16.96
N ARG A 40 8.22 -8.62 -16.42
CA ARG A 40 9.51 -8.61 -15.74
C ARG A 40 10.64 -8.11 -16.65
N GLY A 41 11.40 -7.14 -16.15
CA GLY A 41 12.56 -6.55 -16.83
C GLY A 41 12.21 -5.64 -18.00
N ALA A 42 10.94 -5.23 -18.14
CA ALA A 42 10.49 -4.33 -19.17
C ALA A 42 9.71 -3.16 -18.57
N ASP A 43 10.37 -2.01 -18.40
CA ASP A 43 9.82 -0.83 -17.73
C ASP A 43 8.57 -0.25 -18.41
N ASP A 44 8.45 -0.47 -19.72
CA ASP A 44 7.32 0.01 -20.53
C ASP A 44 6.12 -0.96 -20.53
N LEU A 45 6.27 -2.17 -19.95
CA LEU A 45 5.23 -3.20 -19.91
C LEU A 45 4.71 -3.40 -18.49
N VAL A 46 3.40 -3.58 -18.35
CA VAL A 46 2.77 -3.96 -17.08
C VAL A 46 1.78 -5.08 -17.27
N LEU A 47 1.63 -5.90 -16.23
CA LEU A 47 0.64 -6.96 -16.19
C LEU A 47 -0.60 -6.46 -15.44
N VAL A 48 -1.75 -6.47 -16.12
CA VAL A 48 -3.05 -6.09 -15.54
C VAL A 48 -3.90 -7.33 -15.35
N THR A 49 -4.22 -7.65 -14.10
CA THR A 49 -5.05 -8.79 -13.72
C THR A 49 -6.47 -8.32 -13.41
N SER A 50 -7.42 -8.86 -14.15
CA SER A 50 -8.85 -8.58 -13.95
C SER A 50 -9.44 -9.39 -12.79
N ALA A 51 -10.57 -8.94 -12.24
CA ALA A 51 -11.37 -9.69 -11.27
C ALA A 51 -11.67 -11.15 -11.68
N SER A 52 -11.71 -11.44 -12.99
CA SER A 52 -11.92 -12.79 -13.52
C SER A 52 -10.68 -13.69 -13.48
N GLY A 53 -9.55 -13.20 -12.97
CA GLY A 53 -8.25 -13.87 -12.96
C GLY A 53 -7.54 -13.85 -14.31
N LYS A 54 -8.09 -13.17 -15.33
CA LYS A 54 -7.42 -13.02 -16.63
C LYS A 54 -6.39 -11.91 -16.55
N GLU A 55 -5.20 -12.20 -17.04
CA GLU A 55 -4.08 -11.29 -17.10
C GLU A 55 -3.90 -10.76 -18.52
N TYR A 56 -3.63 -9.47 -18.65
CA TYR A 56 -3.39 -8.80 -19.92
C TYR A 56 -2.09 -8.03 -19.84
N LEU A 57 -1.21 -8.23 -20.82
CA LEU A 57 -0.02 -7.40 -20.96
C LEU A 57 -0.41 -6.06 -21.59
N VAL A 58 0.05 -4.98 -20.98
CA VAL A 58 -0.20 -3.60 -21.42
C VAL A 58 1.13 -2.92 -21.63
N ASP A 59 1.32 -2.38 -22.83
CA ASP A 59 2.40 -1.44 -23.15
C ASP A 59 1.91 -0.02 -22.89
N VAL A 60 2.38 0.56 -21.78
CA VAL A 60 1.93 1.88 -21.34
C VAL A 60 2.55 3.02 -22.14
N ARG A 61 3.70 2.78 -22.78
CA ARG A 61 4.38 3.76 -23.62
C ARG A 61 3.86 3.74 -25.05
N GLY A 62 3.74 2.55 -25.62
CA GLY A 62 3.20 2.33 -26.97
C GLY A 62 1.68 2.40 -27.05
N GLY A 63 0.98 2.31 -25.90
CA GLY A 63 -0.48 2.36 -25.86
C GLY A 63 -1.14 1.11 -26.43
N SER A 64 -0.52 -0.05 -26.26
CA SER A 64 -1.08 -1.32 -26.74
C SER A 64 -1.51 -2.22 -25.58
N CYS A 65 -2.55 -3.03 -25.79
CA CYS A 65 -3.03 -3.98 -24.80
C CYS A 65 -3.51 -5.25 -25.49
N GLU A 66 -3.23 -6.41 -24.89
CA GLU A 66 -3.63 -7.72 -25.42
C GLU A 66 -5.12 -8.04 -25.22
N CYS A 67 -5.90 -7.15 -24.61
CA CYS A 67 -7.30 -7.42 -24.37
C CYS A 67 -8.11 -7.38 -25.69
N PRO A 68 -9.25 -8.10 -25.74
CA PRO A 68 -10.11 -8.10 -26.92
C PRO A 68 -10.60 -6.71 -27.32
N ASP A 69 -10.85 -5.82 -26.36
CA ASP A 69 -11.34 -4.47 -26.63
C ASP A 69 -10.29 -3.64 -27.39
N ALA A 70 -9.03 -3.66 -26.95
CA ALA A 70 -7.95 -2.94 -27.63
C ALA A 70 -7.67 -3.56 -29.01
N THR A 71 -7.65 -4.88 -29.09
CA THR A 71 -7.39 -5.62 -30.35
C THR A 71 -8.44 -5.34 -31.43
N HIS A 72 -9.71 -5.16 -31.05
CA HIS A 72 -10.81 -5.05 -32.02
C HIS A 72 -11.31 -3.64 -32.26
N ARG A 73 -11.14 -2.72 -31.31
CA ARG A 73 -11.85 -1.43 -31.34
C ARG A 73 -10.95 -0.22 -31.56
N ASP A 74 -9.63 -0.40 -31.68
CA ASP A 74 -8.63 0.68 -31.89
C ASP A 74 -8.89 1.92 -31.01
N VAL A 75 -9.23 1.65 -29.73
CA VAL A 75 -9.50 2.67 -28.71
C VAL A 75 -8.72 2.31 -27.46
N GLU A 76 -8.51 3.33 -26.62
CA GLU A 76 -7.95 3.12 -25.30
C GLU A 76 -8.91 2.27 -24.46
N CYS A 77 -8.45 1.07 -24.10
CA CYS A 77 -9.25 0.15 -23.31
C CYS A 77 -9.11 0.48 -21.82
N LYS A 78 -10.03 -0.05 -21.01
CA LYS A 78 -10.02 0.15 -19.55
C LYS A 78 -8.69 -0.24 -18.88
N HIS A 79 -7.99 -1.26 -19.41
CA HIS A 79 -6.70 -1.71 -18.84
C HIS A 79 -5.59 -0.68 -19.07
N GLN A 80 -5.59 -0.02 -20.23
CA GLN A 80 -4.62 1.05 -20.53
C GLN A 80 -4.88 2.27 -19.64
N ILE A 81 -6.14 2.69 -19.54
CA ILE A 81 -6.55 3.82 -18.68
C ILE A 81 -6.15 3.53 -17.23
N ARG A 82 -6.49 2.34 -16.71
CA ARG A 82 -6.12 1.89 -15.36
C ARG A 82 -4.61 1.87 -15.14
N ALA A 83 -3.85 1.33 -16.09
CA ALA A 83 -2.39 1.26 -15.99
C ALA A 83 -1.75 2.65 -15.97
N LYS A 84 -2.19 3.56 -16.83
CA LYS A 84 -1.68 4.95 -16.84
C LYS A 84 -1.96 5.68 -15.52
N MET A 85 -3.15 5.49 -14.93
CA MET A 85 -3.47 6.09 -13.64
C MET A 85 -2.65 5.47 -12.49
N ALA A 86 -2.53 4.15 -12.46
CA ALA A 86 -1.77 3.44 -11.43
C ALA A 86 -0.26 3.77 -11.45
N LEU A 87 0.31 4.00 -12.63
CA LEU A 87 1.71 4.41 -12.79
C LEU A 87 1.92 5.93 -12.69
N GLY A 88 0.88 6.70 -12.34
CA GLY A 88 0.94 8.17 -12.25
C GLY A 88 1.19 8.88 -13.60
N LEU A 89 1.09 8.17 -14.73
CA LEU A 89 1.24 8.73 -16.07
C LEU A 89 0.03 9.59 -16.47
N ALA A 90 -1.14 9.29 -15.90
CA ALA A 90 -2.37 10.06 -16.04
C ALA A 90 -2.96 10.36 -14.65
N ALA A 91 -3.54 11.55 -14.49
CA ALA A 91 -4.28 11.88 -13.28
C ALA A 91 -5.69 11.28 -13.35
N VAL A 92 -6.20 10.84 -12.19
CA VAL A 92 -7.60 10.52 -11.97
C VAL A 92 -8.42 11.80 -12.25
N PRO A 93 -9.46 11.75 -13.11
CA PRO A 93 -10.22 12.94 -13.49
C PRO A 93 -10.86 13.67 -12.31
N ALA A 94 -11.02 14.98 -12.45
CA ALA A 94 -11.71 15.79 -11.45
C ALA A 94 -13.18 15.35 -11.34
N GLY A 95 -13.69 15.19 -10.12
CA GLY A 95 -15.05 14.70 -9.87
C GLY A 95 -15.18 13.18 -9.83
N ALA A 96 -14.11 12.42 -10.08
CA ALA A 96 -14.16 10.95 -10.06
C ALA A 96 -14.36 10.38 -8.66
N ALA A 97 -13.77 11.02 -7.64
CA ALA A 97 -13.92 10.59 -6.25
C ALA A 97 -15.37 10.68 -5.77
N GLU A 98 -16.16 11.61 -6.32
CA GLU A 98 -17.57 11.78 -5.98
C GLU A 98 -18.51 11.00 -6.90
N ALA A 99 -18.11 10.77 -8.16
CA ALA A 99 -18.97 10.18 -9.19
C ALA A 99 -18.78 8.66 -9.40
N CYS A 100 -17.66 8.10 -8.93
CA CYS A 100 -17.29 6.70 -9.13
C CYS A 100 -16.89 6.06 -7.81
N ASP A 101 -17.20 4.77 -7.66
CA ASP A 101 -16.70 3.96 -6.55
C ASP A 101 -15.27 3.49 -6.87
N ILE A 102 -14.28 4.35 -6.65
CA ILE A 102 -12.88 4.07 -7.02
C ILE A 102 -12.38 2.84 -6.27
N ASP A 103 -11.83 1.89 -7.01
CA ASP A 103 -11.17 0.69 -6.50
C ASP A 103 -10.15 1.09 -5.41
N PRO A 104 -10.32 0.64 -4.15
CA PRO A 104 -9.43 1.02 -3.06
C PRO A 104 -8.00 0.53 -3.28
N ASP A 105 -7.81 -0.51 -4.11
CA ASP A 105 -6.50 -1.06 -4.44
C ASP A 105 -5.89 -0.39 -5.68
N LEU A 106 -6.36 0.83 -6.04
CA LEU A 106 -5.84 1.62 -7.14
C LEU A 106 -4.35 1.91 -6.95
N GLY A 107 -3.49 1.19 -7.69
CA GLY A 107 -2.05 1.49 -7.72
C GLY A 107 -1.26 0.93 -6.54
N GLN A 108 -1.89 0.10 -5.68
CA GLN A 108 -1.26 -0.51 -4.50
C GLN A 108 0.07 -1.25 -4.77
N HIS A 109 0.24 -1.79 -5.97
CA HIS A 109 1.45 -2.53 -6.36
C HIS A 109 2.37 -1.73 -7.30
N CYS A 110 2.16 -0.43 -7.43
CA CYS A 110 2.99 0.46 -8.22
C CYS A 110 3.78 1.38 -7.28
N ASP A 111 5.03 1.67 -7.60
CA ASP A 111 5.86 2.61 -6.82
C ASP A 111 5.47 4.08 -7.07
N ALA A 112 4.59 4.33 -8.04
CA ALA A 112 4.16 5.67 -8.42
C ALA A 112 3.05 6.21 -7.52
N GLU A 113 3.10 7.51 -7.24
CA GLU A 113 2.03 8.20 -6.52
C GLU A 113 0.81 8.42 -7.40
N LEU A 114 -0.37 8.18 -6.83
CA LEU A 114 -1.63 8.51 -7.49
C LEU A 114 -1.77 10.02 -7.61
N ARG A 115 -2.19 10.45 -8.79
CA ARG A 115 -2.43 11.85 -9.14
C ARG A 115 -3.93 12.05 -9.33
N PHE A 116 -4.49 13.10 -8.74
CA PHE A 116 -5.88 13.50 -8.85
C PHE A 116 -5.97 14.89 -9.46
N ALA A 117 -6.74 15.04 -10.53
CA ALA A 117 -7.01 16.34 -11.11
C ALA A 117 -7.97 17.12 -10.20
N ALA A 118 -7.60 18.36 -9.89
CA ALA A 118 -8.43 19.30 -9.17
C ALA A 118 -9.37 20.04 -10.14
N ALA A 119 -10.53 20.48 -9.64
CA ALA A 119 -11.53 21.18 -10.44
C ALA A 119 -11.05 22.54 -11.00
N ASP A 120 -9.98 23.11 -10.43
CA ASP A 120 -9.32 24.33 -10.90
C ASP A 120 -8.21 24.07 -11.93
N GLY A 121 -8.02 22.81 -12.34
CA GLY A 121 -6.99 22.38 -13.28
C GLY A 121 -5.63 22.07 -12.64
N GLY A 122 -5.52 22.13 -11.30
CA GLY A 122 -4.36 21.63 -10.58
C GLY A 122 -4.29 20.09 -10.56
N VAL A 123 -3.15 19.53 -10.14
CA VAL A 123 -3.01 18.10 -9.86
C VAL A 123 -2.53 17.94 -8.42
N VAL A 124 -3.27 17.19 -7.61
CA VAL A 124 -2.93 16.81 -6.25
C VAL A 124 -2.38 15.39 -6.28
N SER A 125 -1.24 15.15 -5.65
CA SER A 125 -0.71 13.79 -5.49
C SER A 125 -0.96 13.32 -4.06
N THR A 126 -1.05 12.02 -3.83
CA THR A 126 -1.29 11.47 -2.49
C THR A 126 -0.08 11.53 -1.56
N ALA A 127 1.03 12.12 -1.98
CA ALA A 127 2.18 12.38 -1.12
C ALA A 127 2.36 13.88 -0.83
N SER A 128 2.70 14.15 0.43
CA SER A 128 2.93 15.44 1.11
C SER A 128 1.63 16.03 1.67
N ASP A 129 1.37 16.01 2.99
CA ASP A 129 2.25 16.39 4.09
C ASP A 129 2.36 15.34 5.21
N GLU A 130 3.60 15.11 5.70
CA GLU A 130 3.95 14.37 6.94
C GLU A 130 3.50 12.88 7.04
N ALA A 131 4.18 12.01 6.27
CA ALA A 131 4.62 10.72 6.82
C ALA A 131 6.15 10.66 6.69
N ALA A 132 6.82 11.68 7.25
CA ALA A 132 8.10 11.38 7.86
C ALA A 132 7.83 10.21 8.81
N ASP A 133 8.55 9.14 8.56
CA ASP A 133 8.72 8.02 9.46
C ASP A 133 9.16 8.58 10.82
N ASP A 134 8.21 8.97 11.66
CA ASP A 134 8.36 8.91 13.10
C ASP A 134 8.34 7.41 13.41
N VAL A 135 9.44 6.74 13.05
CA VAL A 135 9.96 5.72 13.92
C VAL A 135 10.17 6.42 15.25
N VAL A 136 9.10 6.42 16.06
CA VAL A 136 9.25 6.52 17.49
C VAL A 136 10.26 5.45 17.84
N ASP A 137 11.49 5.88 18.08
CA ASP A 137 12.50 5.06 18.68
C ASP A 137 11.99 4.74 20.08
N LEU A 138 11.19 3.67 20.16
CA LEU A 138 10.65 3.16 21.41
C LEU A 138 11.78 2.58 22.29
N SER A 139 13.05 2.67 21.88
CA SER A 139 14.17 2.26 22.71
C SER A 139 14.48 3.22 23.87
N GLU A 140 13.92 4.44 23.88
CA GLU A 140 14.24 5.42 24.95
C GLU A 140 13.15 5.60 26.02
N GLU A 141 11.93 5.07 25.84
CA GLU A 141 10.86 5.15 26.87
C GLU A 141 10.38 3.76 27.36
N HIS A 142 11.24 2.76 27.34
CA HIS A 142 11.06 1.57 28.18
C HIS A 142 12.32 1.45 29.02
N GLY A 143 12.28 2.07 30.22
CA GLY A 143 13.39 2.00 31.16
C GLY A 143 13.90 0.57 31.29
N GLU A 144 15.23 0.41 31.24
CA GLU A 144 15.89 -0.89 31.32
C GLU A 144 15.29 -1.70 32.47
N ALA A 145 14.75 -2.85 32.09
CA ALA A 145 14.15 -3.76 33.03
C ALA A 145 15.15 -4.08 34.15
N PRO A 146 14.75 -3.94 35.42
CA PRO A 146 15.66 -4.17 36.52
C PRO A 146 16.12 -5.63 36.51
N ILE A 147 17.42 -5.81 36.31
CA ILE A 147 18.12 -7.12 36.33
C ILE A 147 18.18 -7.74 37.74
N ASP A 148 17.71 -7.03 38.76
CA ASP A 148 17.74 -7.44 40.17
C ASP A 148 16.67 -8.49 40.55
N GLY A 149 15.93 -9.01 39.58
CA GLY A 149 14.88 -10.01 39.80
C GLY A 149 13.51 -9.41 40.12
N THR A 150 13.36 -8.09 40.09
CA THR A 150 12.06 -7.44 40.26
C THR A 150 11.19 -7.61 39.01
N CYS A 151 9.94 -8.02 39.22
CA CYS A 151 8.97 -8.13 38.13
C CYS A 151 8.56 -6.74 37.62
N ILE A 152 8.67 -6.50 36.30
CA ILE A 152 8.19 -5.27 35.65
C ILE A 152 6.69 -5.02 35.92
N ALA A 153 5.89 -6.08 35.98
CA ALA A 153 4.45 -5.99 36.21
C ALA A 153 4.06 -5.99 37.72
N GLY A 154 5.03 -6.01 38.64
CA GLY A 154 4.78 -5.98 40.09
C GLY A 154 4.18 -7.28 40.66
N HIS A 155 4.28 -8.41 39.95
CA HIS A 155 3.77 -9.69 40.47
C HIS A 155 4.68 -10.26 41.56
N GLU A 156 4.10 -10.59 42.71
CA GLU A 156 4.81 -11.13 43.89
C GLU A 156 5.42 -12.53 43.67
N ARG A 157 5.02 -13.26 42.62
CA ARG A 157 5.49 -14.62 42.29
C ARG A 157 6.31 -14.71 41.00
N CYS A 158 6.69 -13.58 40.41
CA CYS A 158 7.48 -13.58 39.19
C CYS A 158 8.96 -13.38 39.53
N ALA A 159 9.82 -14.27 39.04
CA ALA A 159 11.27 -14.22 39.24
C ALA A 159 12.00 -13.08 38.47
N GLY A 160 11.25 -12.18 37.83
CA GLY A 160 11.81 -11.13 36.97
C GLY A 160 12.67 -11.69 35.84
N ILE A 161 13.51 -10.85 35.24
CA ILE A 161 14.45 -11.28 34.19
C ILE A 161 15.59 -12.14 34.77
N SER A 162 15.92 -11.97 36.06
CA SER A 162 16.93 -12.80 36.74
C SER A 162 16.53 -14.29 36.80
N GLY A 163 15.23 -14.60 36.82
CA GLY A 163 14.73 -15.98 36.77
C GLY A 163 15.15 -16.74 35.52
N MET A 164 15.31 -16.06 34.37
CA MET A 164 15.77 -16.69 33.12
C MET A 164 17.17 -17.30 33.25
N TYR A 165 18.07 -16.65 33.99
CA TYR A 165 19.43 -17.15 34.24
C TYR A 165 19.47 -18.34 35.20
N MET A 166 18.37 -18.59 35.91
CA MET A 166 18.23 -19.66 36.91
C MET A 166 17.27 -20.77 36.47
N GLY A 167 16.77 -20.73 35.23
CA GLY A 167 15.86 -21.74 34.66
C GLY A 167 14.38 -21.59 35.07
N GLU A 168 13.99 -20.45 35.61
CA GLU A 168 12.60 -20.14 35.98
C GLU A 168 11.92 -19.28 34.92
N PHE A 169 10.67 -19.62 34.56
CA PHE A 169 9.92 -18.89 33.54
C PHE A 169 9.40 -17.55 34.10
N PRO A 170 9.80 -16.40 33.53
CA PRO A 170 9.20 -15.12 33.88
C PRO A 170 7.80 -14.99 33.26
N CYS A 171 7.03 -13.98 33.70
CA CYS A 171 5.74 -13.70 33.07
C CYS A 171 5.93 -13.15 31.64
N ALA A 172 4.88 -13.22 30.82
CA ALA A 172 4.90 -12.74 29.43
C ALA A 172 5.36 -11.26 29.31
N ASN A 173 5.04 -10.43 30.30
CA ASN A 173 5.48 -9.04 30.31
C ASN A 173 7.00 -8.92 30.51
N CYS A 174 7.58 -9.66 31.45
CA CYS A 174 9.04 -9.70 31.64
C CYS A 174 9.78 -10.37 30.47
N TRP A 175 9.15 -11.31 29.75
CA TRP A 175 9.71 -11.91 28.53
C TRP A 175 9.73 -10.93 27.34
N LEU A 176 8.68 -10.12 27.18
CA LEU A 176 8.59 -9.14 26.10
C LEU A 176 9.65 -8.02 26.22
N TYR A 177 10.03 -7.67 27.44
CA TYR A 177 10.99 -6.61 27.74
C TYR A 177 12.38 -7.14 28.11
N ALA A 178 12.65 -8.43 27.89
CA ALA A 178 13.98 -8.97 28.10
C ALA A 178 14.93 -8.52 26.97
N PRO A 179 16.19 -8.17 27.28
CA PRO A 179 17.16 -7.84 26.24
C PRO A 179 17.40 -9.07 25.36
N ALA A 180 17.68 -8.86 24.07
CA ALA A 180 17.89 -9.96 23.10
C ALA A 180 18.93 -11.00 23.57
N SER A 181 19.94 -10.59 24.34
CA SER A 181 20.94 -11.49 24.96
C SER A 181 20.35 -12.51 25.94
N ALA A 182 19.24 -12.20 26.61
CA ALA A 182 18.57 -13.10 27.55
C ALA A 182 17.77 -14.20 26.84
N HIS A 183 17.32 -13.97 25.60
CA HIS A 183 16.60 -14.98 24.81
C HIS A 183 17.52 -16.09 24.29
N ILE A 184 18.80 -15.80 24.08
CA ILE A 184 19.78 -16.74 23.51
C ILE A 184 20.08 -17.89 24.49
N HIS A 185 20.10 -17.61 25.80
CA HIS A 185 20.39 -18.61 26.83
C HIS A 185 19.29 -19.66 27.03
N PHE A 186 18.04 -19.38 26.63
CA PHE A 186 16.95 -20.34 26.81
C PHE A 186 16.94 -21.44 25.74
N HIS A 187 17.42 -21.13 24.53
CA HIS A 187 17.46 -22.10 23.42
C HIS A 187 18.44 -23.25 23.69
N GLU A 188 19.50 -23.02 24.48
CA GLU A 188 20.46 -24.06 24.87
C GLU A 188 19.96 -24.96 26.02
N ALA A 189 18.96 -24.51 26.80
CA ALA A 189 18.40 -25.27 27.92
C ALA A 189 17.30 -26.25 27.49
N THR A 190 16.58 -25.98 26.40
CA THR A 190 15.52 -26.87 25.88
C THR A 190 16.04 -28.01 25.01
N ASP A 191 17.27 -27.92 24.50
CA ASP A 191 17.86 -28.91 23.60
C ASP A 191 18.67 -30.03 24.31
N ASN A 192 18.83 -29.97 25.65
CA ASN A 192 19.56 -30.98 26.44
C ASN A 192 18.67 -31.86 27.34
N GLY A 193 17.35 -31.90 27.11
CA GLY A 193 16.39 -32.72 27.87
C GLY A 193 16.09 -34.08 27.25
N GLY A 194 17.12 -34.87 26.93
CA GLY A 194 16.99 -36.29 26.58
C GLY A 194 17.17 -37.18 27.83
N ASP A 195 16.17 -38.02 28.10
CA ASP A 195 16.17 -39.22 28.98
C ASP A 195 17.10 -39.24 30.22
N LEU A 196 16.53 -38.99 31.41
CA LEU A 196 16.44 -39.89 32.59
C LEU A 196 16.09 -39.11 33.87
#